data_AF-A0A955J4M9-F1
#
_entry.id   AF-A0A955J4M9-F1
#
_cell.length_a   1.000
_cell.length_b   1.000
_cell.length_c   1.000
_cell.angle_alpha   90.00
_cell.angle_beta   90.00
_cell.angle_gamma   90.00
#
_symmetry.space_group_name_H-M   'P 1'
#
loop_
_entity.id
_entity.type
_entity.pdbx_description
1 polymer ?
#
loop_
_entity_poly.entity_id
_entity_poly.type
_entity_poly.pdbx_seq_one_letter_code
_entity_poly.pdbx_strand_id
1 'polypeptide(L)'
;LERAERARRQEQQPEVLRRASRLLELFTRGWYELLPPRADDKTGAAFVVRDVVTDRIHAVDELSTGTRAQLLLAVRLAFAEQLEGALKLPLFLDEALSSSDPERFEAVVRALSVVAGEGRQVFYLTCRPRDWDRIKDALAKDDTGESGRVPLRLIDLGALRREAAVESSPRWTTVNDVAALSTRDLKLNAVPAYTGQDAAAWAEEAGVPAFDPAAAPSAVHIFHVLEDDPARVATLLSRGVVALGQLKRSPVEHEVLARIALVEAFCEAWQIGRGRPLDREALRRGGISSRFEPEVWSLARAVGLEAGGLLRGLREKRVKGMQTRIVDGLSEALESEGYIDARETLGPEAIRERVRERMARFLASGSMSTATLARRLDRLLAAAGMGIGVG
;
A
#
# COMPACT_ATOMS: atom_id res chain seq x y z
N LEU A 1 -36.40 4.08 -19.84
CA LEU A 1 -35.01 3.99 -19.36
C LEU A 1 -34.15 3.16 -20.31
N GLU A 2 -34.39 1.85 -20.49
CA GLU A 2 -33.57 1.01 -21.39
C GLU A 2 -33.51 1.47 -22.87
N ARG A 3 -34.60 2.02 -23.43
CA ARG A 3 -34.58 2.58 -24.80
C ARG A 3 -33.76 3.87 -24.91
N ALA A 4 -33.77 4.70 -23.86
CA ALA A 4 -32.98 5.93 -23.80
C ALA A 4 -31.49 5.63 -23.53
N GLU A 5 -31.20 4.59 -22.74
CA GLU A 5 -29.85 4.07 -22.56
C GLU A 5 -29.30 3.41 -23.82
N ARG A 6 -30.12 2.67 -24.57
CA ARG A 6 -29.71 2.09 -25.87
C ARG A 6 -29.51 3.17 -26.93
N ALA A 7 -30.38 4.18 -27.01
CA ALA A 7 -30.22 5.31 -27.91
C ALA A 7 -28.95 6.13 -27.58
N ARG A 8 -28.72 6.47 -26.29
CA ARG A 8 -27.45 7.09 -25.87
C ARG A 8 -26.25 6.20 -26.19
N ARG A 9 -26.34 4.89 -26.00
CA ARG A 9 -25.23 3.94 -26.29
C ARG A 9 -24.91 3.89 -27.78
N GLN A 10 -25.91 3.96 -28.67
CA GLN A 10 -25.73 4.02 -30.12
C GLN A 10 -25.21 5.37 -30.62
N GLU A 11 -25.67 6.49 -30.04
CA GLU A 11 -25.20 7.84 -30.39
C GLU A 11 -23.78 8.11 -29.90
N GLN A 12 -23.38 7.51 -28.77
CA GLN A 12 -22.08 7.68 -28.13
C GLN A 12 -20.97 6.78 -28.73
N GLN A 13 -21.33 5.60 -29.22
CA GLN A 13 -20.37 4.65 -29.81
C GLN A 13 -19.49 5.25 -30.93
N PRO A 14 -20.01 6.04 -31.89
CA PRO A 14 -19.19 6.64 -32.95
C PRO A 14 -18.14 7.62 -32.44
N GLU A 15 -18.43 8.39 -31.38
CA GLU A 15 -17.53 9.41 -30.86
C GLU A 15 -16.38 8.80 -30.05
N VAL A 16 -16.70 7.84 -29.17
CA VAL A 16 -15.69 7.06 -28.45
C VAL A 16 -14.74 6.39 -29.45
N LEU A 17 -15.26 5.78 -30.51
CA LEU A 17 -14.44 5.08 -31.49
C LEU A 17 -13.52 6.03 -32.27
N ARG A 18 -14.02 7.20 -32.68
CA ARG A 18 -13.18 8.22 -33.31
C ARG A 18 -12.07 8.69 -32.38
N ARG A 19 -12.37 8.90 -31.09
CA ARG A 19 -11.33 9.29 -30.12
C ARG A 19 -10.36 8.15 -29.84
N ALA A 20 -10.83 6.92 -29.73
CA ALA A 20 -9.98 5.74 -29.57
C ALA A 20 -9.03 5.54 -30.77
N SER A 21 -9.49 5.79 -32.01
CA SER A 21 -8.60 5.77 -33.20
C SER A 21 -7.50 6.82 -33.08
N ARG A 22 -7.87 8.08 -32.78
CA ARG A 22 -6.89 9.17 -32.59
C ARG A 22 -5.87 8.85 -31.50
N LEU A 23 -6.31 8.28 -30.38
CA LEU A 23 -5.43 7.87 -29.29
C LEU A 23 -4.52 6.71 -29.71
N LEU A 24 -5.03 5.73 -30.44
CA LEU A 24 -4.23 4.62 -30.96
C LEU A 24 -3.17 5.10 -31.94
N GLU A 25 -3.54 5.94 -32.88
CA GLU A 25 -2.63 6.59 -33.82
C GLU A 25 -1.54 7.34 -33.04
N LEU A 26 -1.91 8.08 -32.00
CA LEU A 26 -0.95 8.82 -31.19
C LEU A 26 -0.01 7.88 -30.40
N PHE A 27 -0.54 6.83 -29.75
CA PHE A 27 0.24 5.85 -28.98
C PHE A 27 1.20 5.03 -29.85
N THR A 28 0.83 4.84 -31.11
CA THR A 28 1.59 4.05 -32.10
C THR A 28 2.34 4.91 -33.10
N ARG A 29 2.30 6.25 -32.95
CA ARG A 29 2.93 7.23 -33.86
C ARG A 29 2.50 7.07 -35.32
N GLY A 30 1.23 6.78 -35.54
CA GLY A 30 0.62 6.63 -36.85
C GLY A 30 0.89 5.30 -37.54
N TRP A 31 1.50 4.32 -36.85
CA TRP A 31 1.73 2.98 -37.42
C TRP A 31 0.44 2.17 -37.54
N TYR A 32 -0.52 2.43 -36.64
CA TYR A 32 -1.78 1.70 -36.60
C TYR A 32 -2.98 2.64 -36.54
N GLU A 33 -4.01 2.31 -37.32
CA GLU A 33 -5.30 3.00 -37.37
C GLU A 33 -6.43 2.03 -36.98
N LEU A 34 -7.36 2.48 -36.13
CA LEU A 34 -8.53 1.69 -35.76
C LEU A 34 -9.66 1.93 -36.76
N LEU A 35 -10.04 0.89 -37.50
CA LEU A 35 -11.12 1.00 -38.48
C LEU A 35 -12.49 0.68 -37.84
N PRO A 36 -13.57 1.36 -38.27
CA PRO A 36 -14.92 1.06 -37.81
C PRO A 36 -15.35 -0.34 -38.28
N PRO A 37 -16.29 -0.98 -37.57
CA PRO A 37 -16.82 -2.29 -37.96
C PRO A 37 -17.44 -2.22 -39.36
N ARG A 38 -17.19 -3.24 -40.21
CA ARG A 38 -17.84 -3.36 -41.52
C ARG A 38 -19.33 -3.67 -41.36
N ALA A 39 -20.17 -3.00 -42.15
CA ALA A 39 -21.63 -3.07 -42.03
C ALA A 39 -22.24 -4.45 -42.39
N ASP A 40 -21.51 -5.30 -43.12
CA ASP A 40 -22.02 -6.57 -43.65
C ASP A 40 -21.77 -7.79 -42.76
N ASP A 41 -21.14 -7.62 -41.59
CA ASP A 41 -20.73 -8.75 -40.75
C ASP A 41 -21.86 -9.18 -39.79
N LYS A 42 -22.61 -10.23 -40.18
CA LYS A 42 -23.75 -10.80 -39.43
C LYS A 42 -23.34 -11.45 -38.08
N THR A 43 -22.05 -11.51 -37.79
CA THR A 43 -21.42 -12.13 -36.62
C THR A 43 -21.16 -11.18 -35.45
N GLY A 44 -21.50 -9.89 -35.60
CA GLY A 44 -21.29 -8.88 -34.57
C GLY A 44 -20.00 -8.09 -34.83
N ALA A 45 -20.08 -6.78 -34.58
CA ALA A 45 -19.06 -5.77 -34.86
C ALA A 45 -17.65 -6.15 -34.38
N ALA A 46 -16.86 -6.81 -35.23
CA ALA A 46 -15.44 -7.03 -34.99
C ALA A 46 -14.68 -5.77 -35.42
N PHE A 47 -13.98 -5.15 -34.47
CA PHE A 47 -13.03 -4.08 -34.77
C PHE A 47 -11.81 -4.67 -35.48
N VAL A 48 -11.24 -3.92 -36.42
CA VAL A 48 -10.00 -4.28 -37.09
C VAL A 48 -9.03 -3.11 -37.04
N VAL A 49 -7.74 -3.41 -37.07
CA VAL A 49 -6.67 -2.42 -37.04
C VAL A 49 -5.88 -2.51 -38.33
N ARG A 50 -5.64 -1.38 -38.97
CA ARG A 50 -4.83 -1.30 -40.19
C ARG A 50 -3.41 -0.91 -39.83
N ASP A 51 -2.44 -1.70 -40.28
CA ASP A 51 -1.03 -1.31 -40.33
C ASP A 51 -0.86 -0.35 -41.52
N VAL A 52 -0.48 0.89 -41.22
CA VAL A 52 -0.39 1.97 -42.23
C VAL A 52 0.81 1.78 -43.17
N VAL A 53 1.86 1.07 -42.74
CA VAL A 53 3.07 0.85 -43.54
C VAL A 53 2.85 -0.28 -44.54
N THR A 54 2.23 -1.38 -44.10
CA THR A 54 2.04 -2.58 -44.92
C THR A 54 0.67 -2.63 -45.61
N ASP A 55 -0.22 -1.71 -45.25
CA ASP A 55 -1.64 -1.66 -45.63
C ASP A 55 -2.41 -2.95 -45.33
N ARG A 56 -1.92 -3.74 -44.37
CA ARG A 56 -2.55 -4.97 -43.91
C ARG A 56 -3.59 -4.69 -42.84
N ILE A 57 -4.68 -5.44 -42.88
CA ILE A 57 -5.74 -5.39 -41.88
C ILE A 57 -5.56 -6.57 -40.93
N HIS A 58 -5.49 -6.27 -39.63
CA HIS A 58 -5.37 -7.23 -38.56
C HIS A 58 -6.67 -7.27 -37.74
N ALA A 59 -7.14 -8.47 -37.44
CA ALA A 59 -8.09 -8.66 -36.35
C ALA A 59 -7.41 -8.37 -35.00
N VAL A 60 -8.20 -8.03 -33.97
CA VAL A 60 -7.65 -7.63 -32.65
C VAL A 60 -6.81 -8.73 -32.01
N ASP A 61 -7.12 -10.00 -32.28
CA ASP A 61 -6.40 -11.19 -31.81
C ASP A 61 -5.10 -11.48 -32.59
N GLU A 62 -4.92 -10.88 -33.77
CA GLU A 62 -3.71 -10.98 -34.58
C GLU A 62 -2.65 -9.91 -34.21
N LEU A 63 -3.02 -8.94 -33.38
CA LEU A 63 -2.12 -7.87 -32.94
C LEU A 63 -1.04 -8.37 -31.98
N SER A 64 0.13 -7.74 -32.04
CA SER A 64 1.15 -7.96 -31.02
C SER A 64 0.61 -7.61 -29.63
N THR A 65 1.18 -8.24 -28.61
CA THR A 65 0.77 -8.04 -27.22
C THR A 65 0.85 -6.57 -26.79
N GLY A 66 1.90 -5.85 -27.21
CA GLY A 66 2.06 -4.42 -26.97
C GLY A 66 0.99 -3.57 -27.67
N THR A 67 0.76 -3.83 -28.96
CA THR A 67 -0.21 -3.09 -29.78
C THR A 67 -1.64 -3.28 -29.26
N ARG A 68 -2.00 -4.51 -28.87
CA ARG A 68 -3.30 -4.81 -28.26
C ARG A 68 -3.50 -4.07 -26.93
N ALA A 69 -2.45 -3.94 -26.12
CA ALA A 69 -2.53 -3.20 -24.86
C ALA A 69 -2.72 -1.69 -25.09
N GLN A 70 -2.04 -1.10 -26.08
CA GLN A 70 -2.24 0.29 -26.47
C GLN A 70 -3.66 0.55 -26.98
N LEU A 71 -4.22 -0.35 -27.80
CA LEU A 71 -5.62 -0.30 -28.25
C LEU A 71 -6.59 -0.32 -27.08
N LEU A 72 -6.43 -1.27 -26.14
CA LEU A 72 -7.32 -1.35 -24.98
C LEU A 72 -7.25 -0.09 -24.10
N LEU A 73 -6.06 0.48 -23.92
CA LEU A 73 -5.90 1.74 -23.20
C LEU A 73 -6.59 2.89 -23.93
N ALA A 74 -6.40 3.00 -25.25
CA ALA A 74 -7.01 4.03 -26.09
C ALA A 74 -8.54 4.01 -25.99
N VAL A 75 -9.15 2.83 -26.08
CA VAL A 75 -10.61 2.68 -25.92
C VAL A 75 -11.06 3.10 -24.52
N ARG A 76 -10.39 2.63 -23.46
CA ARG A 76 -10.76 2.97 -22.07
C ARG A 76 -10.65 4.46 -21.80
N LEU A 77 -9.60 5.10 -22.28
CA LEU A 77 -9.39 6.53 -22.10
C LEU A 77 -10.40 7.35 -22.89
N ALA A 78 -10.74 6.94 -24.13
CA ALA A 78 -11.78 7.57 -24.91
C ALA A 78 -13.15 7.53 -24.21
N PHE A 79 -13.49 6.40 -23.57
CA PHE A 79 -14.70 6.31 -22.74
C PHE A 79 -14.64 7.23 -21.52
N ALA A 80 -13.50 7.28 -20.82
CA ALA A 80 -13.31 8.15 -19.66
C ALA A 80 -13.47 9.63 -20.04
N GLU A 81 -12.80 10.07 -21.11
CA GLU A 81 -12.87 11.46 -21.60
C GLU A 81 -14.29 11.88 -21.98
N GLN A 82 -15.07 10.99 -22.56
CA GLN A 82 -16.46 11.30 -22.90
C GLN A 82 -17.34 11.51 -21.66
N LEU A 83 -17.04 10.82 -20.55
CA LEU A 83 -17.76 10.99 -19.28
C LEU A 83 -17.32 12.23 -18.50
N GLU A 84 -16.11 12.73 -18.78
CA GLU A 84 -15.42 13.77 -18.01
C GLU A 84 -15.82 15.22 -18.34
N GLY A 85 -16.56 15.45 -19.42
CA GLY A 85 -16.99 16.80 -19.82
C GLY A 85 -15.80 17.74 -20.05
N ALA A 86 -15.76 18.89 -19.37
CA ALA A 86 -14.70 19.89 -19.56
C ALA A 86 -13.44 19.68 -18.69
N LEU A 87 -13.48 18.79 -17.69
CA LEU A 87 -12.39 18.60 -16.73
C LEU A 87 -11.63 17.31 -17.01
N LYS A 88 -10.30 17.38 -17.17
CA LYS A 88 -9.47 16.17 -17.29
C LYS A 88 -9.17 15.60 -15.91
N LEU A 89 -9.78 14.47 -15.55
CA LEU A 89 -9.53 13.83 -14.26
C LEU A 89 -8.15 13.15 -14.22
N PRO A 90 -7.48 13.13 -13.06
CA PRO A 90 -6.24 12.38 -12.89
C PRO A 90 -6.47 10.88 -13.11
N LEU A 91 -5.55 10.22 -13.82
CA LEU A 91 -5.56 8.79 -14.05
C LEU A 91 -4.74 8.08 -12.99
N PHE A 92 -5.34 7.10 -12.31
CA PHE A 92 -4.66 6.24 -11.34
C PHE A 92 -4.52 4.82 -11.89
N LEU A 93 -3.31 4.27 -11.84
CA LEU A 93 -2.99 2.90 -12.19
C LEU A 93 -2.40 2.22 -10.96
N ASP A 94 -3.15 1.33 -10.32
CA ASP A 94 -2.69 0.56 -9.16
C ASP A 94 -2.26 -0.84 -9.58
N GLU A 95 -0.96 -1.12 -9.55
CA GLU A 95 -0.35 -2.40 -9.96
C GLU A 95 -0.77 -2.87 -11.36
N ALA A 96 -1.20 -1.95 -12.22
CA ALA A 96 -1.90 -2.28 -13.46
C ALA A 96 -1.03 -3.04 -14.47
N LEU A 97 0.30 -2.87 -14.41
CA LEU A 97 1.26 -3.50 -15.32
C LEU A 97 2.06 -4.62 -14.67
N SER A 98 1.67 -5.02 -13.46
CA SER A 98 2.39 -6.00 -12.65
C SER A 98 2.49 -7.40 -13.30
N SER A 99 1.49 -7.84 -14.07
CA SER A 99 1.54 -9.11 -14.81
C SER A 99 1.96 -8.95 -16.27
N SER A 100 2.36 -7.74 -16.69
CA SER A 100 2.71 -7.46 -18.09
C SER A 100 4.10 -7.98 -18.42
N ASP A 101 4.22 -8.60 -19.60
CA ASP A 101 5.51 -8.86 -20.23
C ASP A 101 6.23 -7.53 -20.59
N PRO A 102 7.55 -7.55 -20.85
CA PRO A 102 8.33 -6.34 -21.09
C PRO A 102 7.84 -5.50 -22.28
N GLU A 103 7.44 -6.13 -23.39
CA GLU A 103 6.95 -5.43 -24.58
C GLU A 103 5.64 -4.68 -24.27
N ARG A 104 4.72 -5.35 -23.59
CA ARG A 104 3.45 -4.76 -23.15
C ARG A 104 3.64 -3.62 -22.16
N PHE A 105 4.53 -3.80 -21.19
CA PHE A 105 4.84 -2.78 -20.19
C PHE A 105 5.35 -1.50 -20.87
N GLU A 106 6.35 -1.64 -21.75
CA GLU A 106 6.96 -0.53 -22.48
C GLU A 106 5.93 0.21 -23.35
N ALA A 107 5.09 -0.54 -24.06
CA ALA A 107 4.05 0.01 -24.93
C ALA A 107 3.00 0.84 -24.15
N VAL A 108 2.58 0.36 -22.97
CA VAL A 108 1.63 1.10 -22.13
C VAL A 108 2.28 2.33 -21.50
N VAL A 109 3.52 2.24 -21.02
CA VAL A 109 4.23 3.40 -20.44
C VAL A 109 4.38 4.53 -21.46
N ARG A 110 4.73 4.21 -22.71
CA ARG A 110 4.78 5.22 -23.79
C ARG A 110 3.42 5.83 -24.09
N ALA A 111 2.35 5.03 -24.08
CA ALA A 111 1.01 5.59 -24.24
C ALA A 111 0.64 6.54 -23.08
N LEU A 112 1.03 6.21 -21.85
CA LEU A 112 0.79 7.06 -20.69
C LEU A 112 1.60 8.36 -20.72
N SER A 113 2.82 8.37 -21.27
CA SER A 113 3.60 9.60 -21.40
C SER A 113 2.95 10.59 -22.36
N VAL A 114 2.42 10.09 -23.48
CA VAL A 114 1.63 10.88 -24.42
C VAL A 114 0.42 11.50 -23.71
N VAL A 115 -0.35 10.70 -22.96
CA VAL A 115 -1.52 11.19 -22.20
C VAL A 115 -1.12 12.26 -21.19
N ALA A 116 0.01 12.09 -20.52
CA ALA A 116 0.55 13.08 -19.60
C ALA A 116 0.99 14.37 -20.31
N GLY A 117 1.58 14.25 -21.50
CA GLY A 117 1.94 15.36 -22.37
C GLY A 117 0.73 16.20 -22.83
N GLU A 118 -0.45 15.58 -23.00
CA GLU A 118 -1.71 16.29 -23.26
C GLU A 118 -2.29 17.02 -22.03
N GLY A 119 -1.56 17.05 -20.91
CA GLY A 119 -1.91 17.80 -19.69
C GLY A 119 -2.74 17.00 -18.67
N ARG A 120 -2.90 15.69 -18.84
CA ARG A 120 -3.56 14.83 -17.83
C ARG A 120 -2.55 14.38 -16.77
N GLN A 121 -2.90 14.47 -15.49
CA GLN A 121 -2.06 13.87 -14.45
C GLN A 121 -2.18 12.34 -14.46
N VAL A 122 -1.05 11.64 -14.41
CA VAL A 122 -0.98 10.18 -14.37
C VAL A 122 -0.23 9.75 -13.11
N PHE A 123 -0.88 8.91 -12.30
CA PHE A 123 -0.33 8.30 -11.10
C PHE A 123 -0.20 6.80 -11.34
N TYR A 124 1.03 6.29 -11.28
CA TYR A 124 1.32 4.86 -11.31
C TYR A 124 1.75 4.41 -9.92
N LEU A 125 0.90 3.61 -9.27
CA LEU A 125 1.14 3.06 -7.94
C LEU A 125 1.69 1.65 -8.09
N THR A 126 2.84 1.41 -7.45
CA THR A 126 3.53 0.12 -7.48
C THR A 126 4.26 -0.15 -6.18
N CYS A 127 4.24 -1.41 -5.75
CA CYS A 127 5.00 -2.00 -4.67
C CYS A 127 6.30 -2.65 -5.19
N ARG A 128 6.58 -2.55 -6.49
CA ARG A 128 7.74 -3.18 -7.14
C ARG A 128 8.77 -2.12 -7.52
N PRO A 129 9.92 -2.09 -6.84
CA PRO A 129 10.96 -1.09 -7.12
C PRO A 129 11.44 -1.11 -8.59
N ARG A 130 11.45 -2.28 -9.23
CA ARG A 130 11.90 -2.45 -10.63
C ARG A 130 11.00 -1.76 -11.65
N ASP A 131 9.74 -1.48 -11.32
CA ASP A 131 8.84 -0.78 -12.24
C ASP A 131 9.34 0.65 -12.50
N TRP A 132 9.98 1.29 -11.50
CA TRP A 132 10.61 2.60 -11.67
C TRP A 132 11.68 2.60 -12.76
N ASP A 133 12.59 1.61 -12.71
CA ASP A 133 13.65 1.48 -13.70
C ASP A 133 13.06 1.19 -15.08
N ARG A 134 12.09 0.29 -15.17
CA ARG A 134 11.40 0.00 -16.44
C ARG A 134 10.68 1.21 -17.02
N ILE A 135 10.04 2.04 -16.19
CA ILE A 135 9.38 3.28 -16.63
C ILE A 135 10.44 4.25 -17.15
N LYS A 136 11.52 4.48 -16.41
CA LYS A 136 12.62 5.35 -16.87
C LYS A 136 13.20 4.86 -18.20
N ASP A 137 13.47 3.57 -18.32
CA ASP A 137 14.05 2.98 -19.52
C ASP A 137 13.10 3.12 -20.72
N ALA A 138 11.80 2.85 -20.52
CA ALA A 138 10.78 3.02 -21.55
C ALA A 138 10.67 4.47 -22.05
N LEU A 139 10.80 5.45 -21.13
CA LEU A 139 10.75 6.88 -21.44
C LEU A 139 12.08 7.42 -22.00
N ALA A 140 13.21 6.82 -21.62
CA ALA A 140 14.54 7.22 -22.11
C ALA A 140 14.80 6.75 -23.53
N LYS A 141 14.23 5.60 -23.94
CA LYS A 141 14.23 5.13 -25.33
C LYS A 141 13.38 6.00 -26.26
N ASP A 142 12.58 6.91 -25.70
CA ASP A 142 11.71 7.80 -26.46
C ASP A 142 12.47 9.08 -26.87
N ASP A 143 13.36 8.96 -27.86
CA ASP A 143 14.29 10.02 -28.30
C ASP A 143 13.68 10.98 -29.35
N THR A 144 12.37 10.96 -29.55
CA THR A 144 11.68 11.80 -30.55
C THR A 144 11.07 13.03 -29.90
N GLY A 145 11.80 14.15 -29.95
CA GLY A 145 11.55 15.44 -29.28
C GLY A 145 10.25 16.19 -29.58
N GLU A 146 9.14 15.51 -29.88
CA GLU A 146 7.80 16.10 -30.03
C GLU A 146 6.92 15.96 -28.79
N SER A 147 7.21 15.00 -27.90
CA SER A 147 6.61 14.95 -26.55
C SER A 147 7.61 15.55 -25.56
N GLY A 148 7.41 16.81 -25.19
CA GLY A 148 8.22 17.47 -24.16
C GLY A 148 8.38 16.55 -22.95
N ARG A 149 9.63 16.35 -22.47
CA ARG A 149 9.96 15.46 -21.34
C ARG A 149 8.92 15.60 -20.24
N VAL A 150 8.04 14.61 -20.10
CA VAL A 150 7.05 14.60 -19.04
C VAL A 150 7.81 14.57 -17.71
N PRO A 151 7.54 15.49 -16.77
CA PRO A 151 8.23 15.49 -15.49
C PRO A 151 7.85 14.22 -14.73
N LEU A 152 8.79 13.29 -14.64
CA LEU A 152 8.62 12.06 -13.89
C LEU A 152 9.02 12.29 -12.44
N ARG A 153 8.07 12.12 -11.51
CA ARG A 153 8.31 12.25 -10.08
C ARG A 153 8.14 10.90 -9.39
N LEU A 154 9.21 10.42 -8.75
CA LEU A 154 9.12 9.29 -7.82
C LEU A 154 8.67 9.80 -6.46
N ILE A 155 7.63 9.17 -5.92
CA ILE A 155 7.20 9.35 -4.53
C ILE A 155 7.34 7.99 -3.85
N ASP A 156 8.47 7.78 -3.18
CA ASP A 156 8.65 6.57 -2.38
C ASP A 156 7.90 6.74 -1.05
N LEU A 157 6.69 6.18 -0.98
CA LEU A 157 5.87 6.20 0.22
C LEU A 157 6.53 5.46 1.39
N GLY A 158 7.42 4.51 1.13
CA GLY A 158 8.22 3.84 2.16
C GLY A 158 9.34 4.72 2.70
N ALA A 159 10.01 5.48 1.84
CA ALA A 159 10.96 6.52 2.26
C ALA A 159 10.24 7.62 3.05
N LEU A 160 9.13 8.16 2.54
CA LEU A 160 8.35 9.18 3.24
C LEU A 160 7.79 8.69 4.58
N ARG A 161 7.42 7.40 4.70
CA ARG A 161 7.05 6.82 6.00
C ARG A 161 8.23 6.69 6.95
N ARG A 162 9.42 6.33 6.46
CA ARG A 162 10.65 6.27 7.28
C ARG A 162 11.10 7.65 7.71
N GLU A 163 11.10 8.62 6.81
CA GLU A 163 11.39 10.03 7.08
C GLU A 163 10.34 10.62 8.02
N ALA A 164 9.04 10.35 7.85
CA ALA A 164 8.02 10.75 8.80
C ALA A 164 8.14 10.06 10.18
N ALA A 165 8.68 8.84 10.22
CA ALA A 165 8.95 8.11 11.47
C ALA A 165 10.20 8.62 12.21
N VAL A 166 11.21 9.13 11.49
CA VAL A 166 12.40 9.82 12.04
C VAL A 166 12.07 11.29 12.39
N GLU A 167 11.20 11.88 11.58
CA GLU A 167 10.45 13.14 11.64
C GLU A 167 9.92 13.63 12.99
N SER A 168 8.95 12.89 13.53
CA SER A 168 8.07 13.37 14.60
C SER A 168 7.07 12.29 15.02
N SER A 169 6.99 12.02 16.31
CA SER A 169 5.66 12.13 16.95
C SER A 169 5.30 13.63 16.98
N PRO A 170 4.04 14.03 16.74
CA PRO A 170 3.40 14.33 15.47
C PRO A 170 3.38 15.84 15.11
N ARG A 171 3.54 16.20 13.83
CA ARG A 171 3.02 17.47 13.26
C ARG A 171 2.46 17.24 11.87
N TRP A 172 1.12 17.19 11.77
CA TRP A 172 0.45 17.51 10.52
C TRP A 172 0.70 19.00 10.26
N THR A 173 1.62 19.30 9.36
CA THR A 173 1.77 20.65 8.81
C THR A 173 1.30 20.59 7.36
N THR A 174 0.36 21.47 7.07
CA THR A 174 -0.28 21.72 5.78
C THR A 174 0.70 21.78 4.62
N VAL A 175 0.27 21.23 3.49
CA VAL A 175 0.90 21.35 2.18
C VAL A 175 1.02 22.83 1.83
N ASN A 176 2.22 23.40 2.00
CA ASN A 176 2.72 24.55 1.25
C ASN A 176 4.22 24.63 1.52
N ASP A 177 4.98 24.01 0.60
CA ASP A 177 6.33 24.40 0.14
C ASP A 177 7.00 23.18 -0.51
N VAL A 178 6.45 22.75 -1.66
CA VAL A 178 7.10 21.76 -2.54
C VAL A 178 8.20 22.41 -3.38
N ALA A 179 8.57 23.66 -3.09
CA ALA A 179 9.58 24.43 -3.83
C ALA A 179 11.02 24.30 -3.26
N ALA A 180 11.23 23.55 -2.17
CA ALA A 180 12.55 23.45 -1.52
C ALA A 180 13.21 22.07 -1.55
N LEU A 181 12.67 21.10 -2.30
CA LEU A 181 13.35 19.83 -2.54
C LEU A 181 14.40 19.99 -3.65
N SER A 182 15.47 20.71 -3.31
CA SER A 182 16.72 20.74 -4.05
C SER A 182 17.23 19.31 -4.25
N THR A 183 17.52 18.99 -5.50
CA THR A 183 18.08 17.73 -6.03
C THR A 183 19.52 17.46 -5.55
N ARG A 184 19.78 17.45 -4.25
CA ARG A 184 21.06 17.00 -3.69
C ARG A 184 20.81 15.90 -2.67
N ASP A 185 21.40 14.75 -2.96
CA ASP A 185 21.52 13.56 -2.12
C ASP A 185 20.33 12.58 -2.09
N LEU A 186 19.85 12.17 -3.27
CA LEU A 186 19.26 10.84 -3.43
C LEU A 186 20.38 9.78 -3.36
N LYS A 187 20.88 9.50 -2.15
CA LYS A 187 21.41 8.16 -1.88
C LYS A 187 20.21 7.23 -1.95
N LEU A 188 20.16 6.45 -3.03
CA LEU A 188 19.33 5.25 -3.10
C LEU A 188 19.59 4.49 -1.79
N ASN A 189 18.62 4.41 -0.87
CA ASN A 189 18.77 3.65 0.37
C ASN A 189 18.81 2.17 0.02
N ALA A 190 19.99 1.71 -0.42
CA ALA A 190 20.36 0.31 -0.45
C ALA A 190 20.19 -0.19 0.98
N VAL A 191 19.44 -1.29 1.15
CA VAL A 191 19.42 -2.02 2.41
C VAL A 191 20.88 -2.25 2.84
N PRO A 192 21.30 -1.81 4.04
CA PRO A 192 22.70 -1.93 4.46
C PRO A 192 23.15 -3.39 4.33
N ALA A 193 24.27 -3.61 3.66
CA ALA A 193 24.84 -4.95 3.55
C ALA A 193 25.21 -5.43 4.96
N TYR A 194 24.75 -6.62 5.35
CA TYR A 194 25.16 -7.19 6.62
C TYR A 194 26.57 -7.78 6.49
N THR A 195 27.57 -7.14 7.08
CA THR A 195 28.98 -7.56 7.05
C THR A 195 29.45 -8.22 8.35
N GLY A 196 28.53 -8.73 9.17
CA GLY A 196 28.84 -9.38 10.45
C GLY A 196 28.91 -8.44 11.66
N GLN A 197 28.39 -7.22 11.53
CA GLN A 197 28.19 -6.30 12.65
C GLN A 197 27.11 -6.80 13.62
N ASP A 198 27.00 -6.19 14.79
CA ASP A 198 25.95 -6.53 15.76
C ASP A 198 24.55 -6.36 15.15
N ALA A 199 23.63 -7.28 15.47
CA ALA A 199 22.30 -7.32 14.87
C ALA A 199 21.44 -6.09 15.24
N ALA A 200 21.60 -5.54 16.46
CA ALA A 200 20.88 -4.34 16.87
C ALA A 200 21.47 -3.10 16.18
N ALA A 201 22.79 -3.01 16.08
CA ALA A 201 23.46 -1.93 15.33
C ALA A 201 23.07 -1.94 13.83
N TRP A 202 23.00 -3.12 13.21
CA TRP A 202 22.50 -3.25 11.84
C TRP A 202 21.02 -2.87 11.71
N ALA A 203 20.18 -3.24 12.68
CA ALA A 203 18.76 -2.90 12.66
C ALA A 203 18.52 -1.39 12.74
N GLU A 204 19.32 -0.68 13.54
CA GLU A 204 19.31 0.78 13.61
C GLU A 204 19.72 1.40 12.27
N GLU A 205 20.83 0.94 11.68
CA GLU A 205 21.30 1.40 10.36
C GLU A 205 20.28 1.12 9.25
N ALA A 206 19.61 -0.04 9.29
CA ALA A 206 18.59 -0.43 8.33
C ALA A 206 17.24 0.28 8.55
N GLY A 207 17.09 1.06 9.63
CA GLY A 207 15.85 1.76 9.98
C GLY A 207 14.72 0.81 10.36
N VAL A 208 15.02 -0.29 11.05
CA VAL A 208 14.03 -1.25 11.53
C VAL A 208 13.15 -0.57 12.59
N PRO A 209 11.82 -0.56 12.43
CA PRO A 209 10.94 0.02 13.44
C PRO A 209 10.97 -0.80 14.73
N ALA A 210 10.79 -0.12 15.86
CA ALA A 210 10.61 -0.76 17.16
C ALA A 210 9.45 -1.78 17.10
N PHE A 211 9.54 -2.83 17.91
CA PHE A 211 8.51 -3.84 17.97
C PHE A 211 7.25 -3.28 18.64
N ASP A 212 6.15 -3.21 17.88
CA ASP A 212 4.85 -2.76 18.36
C ASP A 212 3.86 -3.94 18.43
N PRO A 213 3.59 -4.51 19.61
CA PRO A 213 2.62 -5.59 19.76
C PRO A 213 1.16 -5.13 19.72
N ALA A 214 0.89 -3.82 19.78
CA ALA A 214 -0.47 -3.27 19.63
C ALA A 214 -0.90 -3.21 18.16
N ALA A 215 0.06 -3.16 17.22
CA ALA A 215 -0.20 -3.24 15.80
C ALA A 215 -0.74 -4.62 15.36
N ALA A 216 -1.30 -4.69 14.15
CA ALA A 216 -1.71 -5.96 13.56
C ALA A 216 -0.48 -6.89 13.43
N PRO A 217 -0.56 -8.18 13.81
CA PRO A 217 0.60 -9.09 13.75
C PRO A 217 1.25 -9.17 12.36
N SER A 218 0.44 -9.04 11.30
CA SER A 218 0.90 -9.03 9.92
C SER A 218 1.79 -7.84 9.53
N ALA A 219 1.73 -6.73 10.28
CA ALA A 219 2.50 -5.52 10.04
C ALA A 219 3.88 -5.53 10.74
N VAL A 220 4.14 -6.51 11.61
CA VAL A 220 5.42 -6.62 12.32
C VAL A 220 6.57 -6.76 11.32
N HIS A 221 7.64 -5.97 11.50
CA HIS A 221 8.81 -6.01 10.63
C HIS A 221 9.51 -7.37 10.69
N ILE A 222 9.97 -7.90 9.55
CA ILE A 222 10.57 -9.25 9.46
C ILE A 222 11.83 -9.44 10.30
N PHE A 223 12.51 -8.36 10.67
CA PHE A 223 13.64 -8.41 11.60
C PHE A 223 13.24 -9.03 12.95
N HIS A 224 12.06 -8.71 13.49
CA HIS A 224 11.59 -9.27 14.76
C HIS A 224 11.24 -10.77 14.68
N VAL A 225 11.18 -11.32 13.46
CA VAL A 225 11.01 -12.76 13.20
C VAL A 225 12.37 -13.45 13.03
N LEU A 226 13.34 -12.77 12.41
CA LEU A 226 14.62 -13.32 11.94
C LEU A 226 15.84 -12.60 12.55
N GLU A 227 15.72 -12.11 13.78
CA GLU A 227 16.73 -11.27 14.46
C GLU A 227 18.16 -11.86 14.51
N ASP A 228 18.26 -13.18 14.48
CA ASP A 228 19.49 -13.97 14.54
C ASP A 228 20.14 -14.17 13.18
N ASP A 229 19.45 -13.79 12.10
CA ASP A 229 19.96 -13.85 10.73
C ASP A 229 19.70 -12.52 9.99
N PRO A 230 20.39 -11.43 10.37
CA PRO A 230 20.25 -10.15 9.68
C PRO A 230 20.67 -10.20 8.21
N ALA A 231 21.54 -11.14 7.81
CA ALA A 231 21.89 -11.37 6.40
C ALA A 231 20.66 -11.80 5.58
N ARG A 232 19.87 -12.72 6.12
CA ARG A 232 18.61 -13.15 5.50
C ARG A 232 17.58 -12.03 5.51
N VAL A 233 17.50 -11.22 6.57
CA VAL A 233 16.65 -10.02 6.61
C VAL A 233 17.04 -9.05 5.50
N ALA A 234 18.34 -8.73 5.36
CA ALA A 234 18.83 -7.84 4.30
C ALA A 234 18.44 -8.35 2.90
N THR A 235 18.59 -9.66 2.67
CA THR A 235 18.20 -10.31 1.42
C THR A 235 16.70 -10.17 1.15
N LEU A 236 15.85 -10.39 2.16
CA LEU A 236 14.40 -10.27 2.03
C LEU A 236 13.95 -8.81 1.81
N LEU A 237 14.58 -7.86 2.49
CA LEU A 237 14.32 -6.44 2.29
C LEU A 237 14.68 -5.99 0.86
N SER A 238 15.80 -6.48 0.31
CA SER A 238 16.19 -6.19 -1.08
C SER A 238 15.16 -6.71 -2.11
N ARG A 239 14.33 -7.67 -1.71
CA ARG A 239 13.24 -8.26 -2.51
C ARG A 239 11.87 -7.64 -2.21
N GLY A 240 11.80 -6.62 -1.36
CA GLY A 240 10.57 -5.93 -0.99
C GLY A 240 9.72 -6.65 0.08
N VAL A 241 10.27 -7.66 0.75
CA VAL A 241 9.61 -8.34 1.87
C VAL A 241 10.03 -7.64 3.16
N VAL A 242 9.12 -6.85 3.73
CA VAL A 242 9.39 -5.96 4.88
C VAL A 242 8.60 -6.39 6.12
N ALA A 243 7.41 -6.97 5.92
CA ALA A 243 6.49 -7.33 7.00
C ALA A 243 6.23 -8.84 7.11
N LEU A 244 5.89 -9.29 8.32
CA LEU A 244 5.56 -10.67 8.66
C LEU A 244 4.46 -11.24 7.76
N GLY A 245 3.43 -10.45 7.44
CA GLY A 245 2.35 -10.87 6.55
C GLY A 245 2.81 -11.19 5.12
N GLN A 246 3.83 -10.48 4.62
CA GLN A 246 4.44 -10.76 3.31
C GLN A 246 5.33 -12.01 3.39
N LEU A 247 6.09 -12.15 4.47
CA LEU A 247 6.94 -13.31 4.71
C LEU A 247 6.11 -14.60 4.80
N LYS A 248 4.97 -14.57 5.49
CA LYS A 248 4.03 -15.70 5.61
C LYS A 248 3.45 -16.17 4.28
N ARG A 249 3.34 -15.27 3.30
CA ARG A 249 2.85 -15.59 1.94
C ARG A 249 3.96 -16.07 1.01
N SER A 250 5.22 -16.00 1.44
CA SER A 250 6.38 -16.46 0.68
C SER A 250 6.67 -17.93 0.97
N PRO A 251 7.29 -18.67 0.04
CA PRO A 251 7.77 -20.03 0.32
C PRO A 251 8.92 -19.94 1.34
N VAL A 252 8.65 -20.36 2.58
CA VAL A 252 9.60 -20.34 3.70
C VAL A 252 9.65 -21.71 4.36
N GLU A 253 10.77 -22.02 5.01
CA GLU A 253 10.97 -23.31 5.69
C GLU A 253 10.11 -23.41 6.95
N HIS A 254 9.90 -24.63 7.44
CA HIS A 254 9.08 -24.91 8.62
C HIS A 254 9.56 -24.18 9.88
N GLU A 255 10.87 -23.96 10.01
CA GLU A 255 11.45 -23.17 11.10
C GLU A 255 10.98 -21.71 11.06
N VAL A 256 10.95 -21.08 9.87
CA VAL A 256 10.49 -19.70 9.70
C VAL A 256 8.98 -19.61 9.95
N LEU A 257 8.20 -20.60 9.54
CA LEU A 257 6.77 -20.69 9.89
C LEU A 257 6.55 -20.76 11.40
N ALA A 258 7.38 -21.50 12.13
CA ALA A 258 7.32 -21.54 13.59
C ALA A 258 7.62 -20.18 14.23
N ARG A 259 8.61 -19.44 13.68
CA ARG A 259 8.95 -18.08 14.14
C ARG A 259 7.85 -17.07 13.86
N ILE A 260 7.21 -17.15 12.70
CA ILE A 260 6.02 -16.35 12.35
C ILE A 260 4.89 -16.63 13.35
N ALA A 261 4.59 -17.91 13.59
CA ALA A 261 3.54 -18.31 14.51
C ALA A 261 3.81 -17.85 15.95
N LEU A 262 5.07 -17.82 16.38
CA LEU A 262 5.46 -17.30 17.68
C LEU A 262 5.12 -15.81 17.81
N VAL A 263 5.52 -14.98 16.84
CA VAL A 263 5.25 -13.55 16.87
C VAL A 263 3.75 -13.27 16.80
N GLU A 264 3.00 -14.00 15.95
CA GLU A 264 1.54 -13.90 15.89
C GLU A 264 0.89 -14.28 17.23
N ALA A 265 1.28 -15.42 17.82
CA ALA A 265 0.77 -15.86 19.11
C ALA A 265 1.08 -14.86 20.23
N PHE A 266 2.26 -14.25 20.20
CA PHE A 266 2.65 -13.22 21.16
C PHE A 266 1.78 -11.98 21.04
N CYS A 267 1.67 -11.39 19.84
CA CYS A 267 0.87 -10.18 19.62
C CYS A 267 -0.59 -10.41 20.01
N GLU A 268 -1.17 -11.55 19.60
CA GLU A 268 -2.54 -11.89 19.95
C GLU A 268 -2.74 -12.07 21.47
N ALA A 269 -1.79 -12.69 22.18
CA ALA A 269 -1.86 -12.82 23.63
C ALA A 269 -1.66 -11.47 24.34
N TRP A 270 -0.74 -10.63 23.84
CA TRP A 270 -0.47 -9.30 24.36
C TRP A 270 -1.71 -8.40 24.26
N GLN A 271 -2.44 -8.49 23.16
CA GLN A 271 -3.67 -7.71 22.91
C GLN A 271 -4.84 -8.09 23.82
N ILE A 272 -4.76 -9.19 24.58
CA ILE A 272 -5.84 -9.58 25.50
C ILE A 272 -5.87 -8.63 26.70
N GLY A 273 -7.05 -8.03 26.90
CA GLY A 273 -7.28 -6.99 27.90
C GLY A 273 -6.53 -5.69 27.58
N ARG A 274 -6.07 -5.53 26.33
CA ARG A 274 -5.49 -4.31 25.77
C ARG A 274 -6.25 -4.00 24.49
N GLY A 275 -7.26 -3.13 24.61
CA GLY A 275 -8.11 -2.76 23.47
C GLY A 275 -7.33 -2.12 22.31
N ARG A 276 -7.95 -2.05 21.14
CA ARG A 276 -7.29 -1.47 19.95
C ARG A 276 -6.95 0.01 20.17
N PRO A 277 -5.81 0.51 19.65
CA PRO A 277 -5.49 1.92 19.71
C PRO A 277 -6.57 2.74 18.98
N LEU A 278 -6.95 3.86 19.58
CA LEU A 278 -7.95 4.77 19.03
C LEU A 278 -7.50 5.38 17.70
N ASP A 279 -8.41 5.39 16.74
CA ASP A 279 -8.31 6.19 15.52
C ASP A 279 -9.39 7.28 15.48
N ARG A 280 -9.23 8.25 14.57
CA ARG A 280 -10.18 9.37 14.45
C ARG A 280 -11.57 8.93 14.02
N GLU A 281 -11.67 7.85 13.26
CA GLU A 281 -12.94 7.31 12.80
C GLU A 281 -13.71 6.66 13.96
N ALA A 282 -13.01 6.07 14.93
CA ALA A 282 -13.58 5.57 16.18
C ALA A 282 -14.26 6.68 16.99
N LEU A 283 -13.61 7.86 17.10
CA LEU A 283 -14.21 9.01 17.80
C LEU A 283 -15.44 9.54 17.06
N ARG A 284 -15.37 9.66 15.73
CA ARG A 284 -16.50 10.13 14.91
C ARG A 284 -17.69 9.19 15.00
N ARG A 285 -17.46 7.88 14.86
CA ARG A 285 -18.51 6.85 15.01
C ARG A 285 -19.07 6.78 16.42
N GLY A 286 -18.23 7.04 17.42
CA GLY A 286 -18.63 7.21 18.83
C GLY A 286 -19.40 8.50 19.13
N GLY A 287 -19.84 9.25 18.12
CA GLY A 287 -20.73 10.41 18.31
C GLY A 287 -20.00 11.70 18.68
N ILE A 288 -18.67 11.77 18.57
CA ILE A 288 -17.93 13.00 18.80
C ILE A 288 -18.13 13.95 17.62
N SER A 289 -18.80 15.07 17.88
CA SER A 289 -18.99 16.13 16.88
C SER A 289 -17.68 16.76 16.42
N SER A 290 -17.66 17.30 15.20
CA SER A 290 -16.51 18.02 14.64
C SER A 290 -16.00 19.18 15.50
N ARG A 291 -16.87 19.77 16.34
CA ARG A 291 -16.49 20.80 17.31
C ARG A 291 -15.53 20.28 18.39
N PHE A 292 -15.79 19.10 18.92
CA PHE A 292 -15.04 18.52 20.04
C PHE A 292 -13.91 17.59 19.57
N GLU A 293 -13.96 17.10 18.33
CA GLU A 293 -12.97 16.17 17.77
C GLU A 293 -11.50 16.63 17.96
N PRO A 294 -11.13 17.90 17.72
CA PRO A 294 -9.74 18.33 17.90
C PRO A 294 -9.24 18.21 19.34
N GLU A 295 -10.07 18.61 20.32
CA GLU A 295 -9.72 18.57 21.75
C GLU A 295 -9.71 17.13 22.28
N VAL A 296 -10.71 16.33 21.91
CA VAL A 296 -10.82 14.91 22.30
C VAL A 296 -9.68 14.10 21.68
N TRP A 297 -9.33 14.36 20.42
CA TRP A 297 -8.19 13.72 19.75
C TRP A 297 -6.86 14.10 20.38
N SER A 298 -6.71 15.36 20.80
CA SER A 298 -5.52 15.81 21.53
C SER A 298 -5.38 15.08 22.86
N LEU A 299 -6.48 14.92 23.60
CA LEU A 299 -6.50 14.14 24.84
C LEU A 299 -6.19 12.67 24.60
N ALA A 300 -6.77 12.05 23.56
CA ALA A 300 -6.49 10.67 23.18
C ALA A 300 -5.00 10.43 22.93
N ARG A 301 -4.32 11.35 22.22
CA ARG A 301 -2.86 11.27 22.01
C ARG A 301 -2.07 11.40 23.31
N ALA A 302 -2.49 12.28 24.22
CA ALA A 302 -1.81 12.47 25.49
C ALA A 302 -1.85 11.23 26.40
N VAL A 303 -2.85 10.36 26.22
CA VAL A 303 -3.02 9.10 26.96
C VAL A 303 -2.59 7.88 26.14
N GLY A 304 -1.77 8.06 25.10
CA GLY A 304 -1.23 6.95 24.32
C GLY A 304 -2.25 6.23 23.42
N LEU A 305 -3.33 6.93 23.03
CA LEU A 305 -4.44 6.39 22.21
C LEU A 305 -5.21 5.24 22.88
N GLU A 306 -5.10 5.11 24.21
CA GLU A 306 -5.88 4.12 24.96
C GLU A 306 -7.31 4.61 25.22
N ALA A 307 -8.30 3.79 24.83
CA ALA A 307 -9.71 4.09 25.05
C ALA A 307 -10.06 4.33 26.52
N GLY A 308 -9.53 3.49 27.43
CA GLY A 308 -9.73 3.63 28.87
C GLY A 308 -9.15 4.93 29.43
N GLY A 309 -7.94 5.30 28.98
CA GLY A 309 -7.29 6.56 29.34
C GLY A 309 -8.09 7.78 28.85
N LEU A 310 -8.61 7.72 27.62
CA LEU A 310 -9.43 8.79 27.05
C LEU A 310 -10.72 8.98 27.86
N LEU A 311 -11.47 7.90 28.10
CA LEU A 311 -12.73 7.96 28.84
C LEU A 311 -12.54 8.48 30.26
N ARG A 312 -11.44 8.10 30.93
CA ARG A 312 -11.07 8.66 32.24
C ARG A 312 -10.85 10.16 32.16
N GLY A 313 -10.04 10.63 31.21
CA GLY A 313 -9.77 12.05 31.02
C GLY A 313 -11.02 12.88 30.67
N LEU A 314 -11.96 12.29 29.91
CA LEU A 314 -13.24 12.92 29.60
C LEU A 314 -14.16 13.01 30.83
N ARG A 315 -14.21 11.96 31.66
CA ARG A 315 -14.97 11.96 32.93
C ARG A 315 -14.38 12.95 33.95
N GLU A 316 -13.07 13.13 33.94
CA GLU A 316 -12.35 14.18 34.71
C GLU A 316 -12.57 15.61 34.17
N LYS A 317 -13.41 15.80 33.15
CA LYS A 317 -13.72 17.10 32.53
C LYS A 317 -12.50 17.83 31.96
N ARG A 318 -11.49 17.10 31.47
CA ARG A 318 -10.33 17.70 30.78
C ARG A 318 -10.70 18.38 29.45
N VAL A 319 -11.84 18.01 28.87
CA VAL A 319 -12.47 18.69 27.73
C VAL A 319 -13.71 19.42 28.24
N LYS A 320 -13.74 20.76 28.10
CA LYS A 320 -14.81 21.59 28.67
C LYS A 320 -16.10 21.46 27.86
N GLY A 321 -17.24 21.40 28.54
CA GLY A 321 -18.57 21.39 27.90
C GLY A 321 -19.00 20.03 27.34
N MET A 322 -18.23 18.96 27.59
CA MET A 322 -18.60 17.59 27.25
C MET A 322 -19.65 17.06 28.25
N GLN A 323 -20.79 16.60 27.75
CA GLN A 323 -21.85 16.03 28.58
C GLN A 323 -21.56 14.56 28.90
N THR A 324 -21.90 14.10 30.12
CA THR A 324 -21.70 12.71 30.56
C THR A 324 -22.34 11.71 29.60
N ARG A 325 -23.56 11.99 29.12
CA ARG A 325 -24.27 11.16 28.13
C ARG A 325 -23.47 10.91 26.84
N ILE A 326 -22.69 11.89 26.38
CA ILE A 326 -21.86 11.74 25.16
C ILE A 326 -20.66 10.83 25.47
N VAL A 327 -20.07 10.96 26.66
CA VAL A 327 -18.95 10.12 27.10
C VAL A 327 -19.41 8.67 27.29
N ASP A 328 -20.60 8.46 27.83
CA ASP A 328 -21.18 7.12 28.00
C ASP A 328 -21.48 6.46 26.64
N GLY A 329 -22.08 7.21 25.70
CA GLY A 329 -22.29 6.72 24.33
C GLY A 329 -20.99 6.40 23.59
N LEU A 330 -19.92 7.19 23.80
CA LEU A 330 -18.59 6.88 23.28
C LEU A 330 -18.04 5.59 23.93
N SER A 331 -18.24 5.38 25.22
CA SER A 331 -17.79 4.16 25.92
C SER A 331 -18.42 2.91 25.32
N GLU A 332 -19.75 2.91 25.15
CA GLU A 332 -20.49 1.80 24.55
C GLU A 332 -20.04 1.53 23.11
N ALA A 333 -19.84 2.58 22.31
CA ALA A 333 -19.36 2.45 20.94
C ALA A 333 -17.95 1.82 20.88
N LEU A 334 -17.03 2.30 21.72
CA LEU A 334 -15.65 1.81 21.77
C LEU A 334 -15.56 0.36 22.27
N GLU A 335 -16.43 -0.05 23.20
CA GLU A 335 -16.57 -1.46 23.61
C GLU A 335 -17.09 -2.33 22.46
N SER A 336 -18.17 -1.90 21.79
CA SER A 336 -18.80 -2.67 20.70
C SER A 336 -17.87 -2.88 19.49
N GLU A 337 -16.96 -1.93 19.24
CA GLU A 337 -16.01 -1.97 18.14
C GLU A 337 -14.63 -2.55 18.52
N GLY A 338 -14.46 -2.98 19.78
CA GLY A 338 -13.24 -3.62 20.27
C GLY A 338 -12.06 -2.68 20.54
N TYR A 339 -12.30 -1.38 20.70
CA TYR A 339 -11.31 -0.42 21.22
C TYR A 339 -11.17 -0.53 22.75
N ILE A 340 -12.15 -1.13 23.41
CA ILE A 340 -12.07 -1.54 24.82
C ILE A 340 -12.21 -3.06 24.85
N ASP A 341 -11.26 -3.72 25.50
CA ASP A 341 -11.31 -5.14 25.76
C ASP A 341 -11.66 -5.34 27.23
N ALA A 342 -12.83 -5.91 27.51
CA ALA A 342 -13.33 -6.16 28.87
C ALA A 342 -12.60 -7.29 29.59
N ARG A 343 -11.74 -8.05 28.89
CA ARG A 343 -10.93 -9.11 29.51
C ARG A 343 -9.85 -8.50 30.39
N GLU A 344 -9.46 -9.23 31.43
CA GLU A 344 -8.33 -8.84 32.27
C GLU A 344 -7.04 -8.81 31.44
N THR A 345 -6.27 -7.73 31.60
CA THR A 345 -5.00 -7.53 30.92
C THR A 345 -4.03 -8.64 31.29
N LEU A 346 -3.57 -9.41 30.30
CA LEU A 346 -2.64 -10.49 30.57
C LEU A 346 -1.27 -9.95 30.99
N GLY A 347 -0.78 -10.48 32.12
CA GLY A 347 0.59 -10.28 32.58
C GLY A 347 1.60 -11.19 31.87
N PRO A 348 2.91 -11.01 32.11
CA PRO A 348 3.97 -11.72 31.40
C PRO A 348 3.88 -13.25 31.49
N GLU A 349 3.57 -13.81 32.66
CA GLU A 349 3.46 -15.27 32.84
C GLU A 349 2.27 -15.87 32.09
N ALA A 350 1.12 -15.18 32.09
CA ALA A 350 -0.06 -15.64 31.36
C ALA A 350 0.17 -15.59 29.83
N ILE A 351 0.89 -14.58 29.35
CA ILE A 351 1.35 -14.52 27.95
C ILE A 351 2.28 -15.71 27.65
N ARG A 352 3.23 -16.01 28.55
CA ARG A 352 4.15 -17.14 28.39
C ARG A 352 3.44 -18.47 28.24
N GLU A 353 2.49 -18.75 29.13
CA GLU A 353 1.71 -19.99 29.11
C GLU A 353 0.92 -20.14 27.80
N ARG A 354 0.20 -19.08 27.41
CA ARG A 354 -0.65 -19.10 26.22
C ARG A 354 0.13 -19.22 24.92
N VAL A 355 1.29 -18.57 24.83
CA VAL A 355 2.20 -18.73 23.69
C VAL A 355 2.76 -20.16 23.64
N ARG A 356 3.16 -20.74 24.78
CA ARG A 356 3.65 -22.14 24.83
C ARG A 356 2.59 -23.13 24.34
N GLU A 357 1.35 -22.99 24.78
CA GLU A 357 0.24 -23.82 24.34
C GLU A 357 0.07 -23.74 22.81
N ARG A 358 0.04 -22.52 22.26
CA ARG A 358 -0.09 -22.30 20.81
C ARG A 358 1.10 -22.83 20.00
N MET A 359 2.28 -22.88 20.61
CA MET A 359 3.51 -23.36 19.99
C MET A 359 3.74 -24.88 20.13
N ALA A 360 2.88 -25.60 20.88
CA ALA A 360 3.06 -27.03 21.18
C ALA A 360 3.28 -27.90 19.93
N ARG A 361 2.54 -27.65 18.84
CA ARG A 361 2.69 -28.38 17.58
C ARG A 361 4.08 -28.18 16.92
N PHE A 362 4.63 -26.97 17.02
CA PHE A 362 5.94 -26.67 16.44
C PHE A 362 7.07 -27.26 17.27
N LEU A 363 6.92 -27.28 18.60
CA LEU A 363 7.83 -27.98 19.51
C LEU A 363 7.84 -29.50 19.24
N ALA A 364 6.65 -30.11 19.11
CA ALA A 364 6.52 -31.53 18.83
C ALA A 364 7.13 -31.93 17.46
N SER A 365 6.99 -31.07 16.44
CA SER A 365 7.56 -31.30 15.11
C SER A 365 9.08 -31.09 15.02
N GLY A 366 9.72 -30.56 16.07
CA GLY A 366 11.13 -30.17 16.03
C GLY A 366 11.42 -28.88 15.24
N SER A 367 10.40 -28.20 14.70
CA SER A 367 10.56 -26.94 13.96
C SER A 367 11.06 -25.77 14.82
N MET A 368 10.97 -25.90 16.15
CA MET A 368 11.55 -24.96 17.12
C MET A 368 11.88 -25.71 18.41
N SER A 369 13.02 -25.42 19.04
CA SER A 369 13.36 -25.98 20.35
C SER A 369 12.77 -25.14 21.50
N THR A 370 12.51 -25.78 22.65
CA THR A 370 12.00 -25.11 23.86
C THR A 370 12.92 -23.97 24.31
N ALA A 371 14.24 -24.15 24.20
CA ALA A 371 15.22 -23.12 24.52
C ALA A 371 15.16 -21.91 23.57
N THR A 372 14.91 -22.15 22.28
CA THR A 372 14.75 -21.07 21.28
C THR A 372 13.45 -20.31 21.51
N LEU A 373 12.35 -21.03 21.79
CA LEU A 373 11.06 -20.44 22.13
C LEU A 373 11.19 -19.51 23.35
N ALA A 374 11.78 -20.00 24.45
CA ALA A 374 11.93 -19.22 25.68
C ALA A 374 12.75 -17.93 25.44
N ARG A 375 13.92 -18.05 24.81
CA ARG A 375 14.80 -16.90 24.52
C ARG A 375 14.12 -15.83 23.67
N ARG A 376 13.41 -16.23 22.62
CA ARG A 376 12.69 -15.29 21.73
C ARG A 376 11.50 -14.66 22.44
N LEU A 377 10.77 -15.44 23.22
CA LEU A 377 9.63 -14.94 23.98
C LEU A 377 10.06 -13.91 25.03
N ASP A 378 11.17 -14.13 25.72
CA ASP A 378 11.73 -13.16 26.67
C ASP A 378 12.16 -11.86 25.97
N ARG A 379 12.70 -11.95 24.74
CA ARG A 379 13.02 -10.77 23.91
C ARG A 379 11.76 -10.01 23.49
N LEU A 380 10.70 -10.70 23.05
CA LEU A 380 9.43 -10.07 22.70
C LEU A 380 8.79 -9.39 23.92
N LEU A 381 8.85 -10.02 25.11
CA LEU A 381 8.40 -9.42 26.37
C LEU A 381 9.21 -8.16 26.71
N ALA A 382 10.54 -8.22 26.60
CA ALA A 382 11.40 -7.06 26.85
C ALA A 382 11.13 -5.93 25.86
N ALA A 383 11.01 -6.24 24.56
CA ALA A 383 10.69 -5.27 23.52
C ALA A 383 9.30 -4.64 23.69
N ALA A 384 8.35 -5.38 24.27
CA ALA A 384 7.03 -4.90 24.63
C ALA A 384 6.96 -4.11 25.96
N GLY A 385 8.11 -3.81 26.59
CA GLY A 385 8.17 -3.10 27.87
C GLY A 385 7.72 -3.94 29.08
N MET A 386 7.62 -5.26 28.93
CA MET A 386 7.22 -6.23 29.96
C MET A 386 8.41 -7.07 30.47
N GLY A 387 9.62 -6.58 30.29
CA GLY A 387 10.83 -7.24 30.78
C GLY A 387 10.82 -7.39 32.30
N ILE A 388 11.36 -8.51 32.77
CA ILE A 388 11.75 -8.64 34.17
C ILE A 388 12.85 -7.59 34.36
N GLY A 389 12.60 -6.57 35.18
CA GLY A 389 13.65 -5.64 35.58
C GLY A 389 14.81 -6.43 36.14
N VAL A 390 15.94 -6.43 35.44
CA VAL A 390 17.21 -6.86 36.02
C VAL A 390 17.62 -5.71 36.94
N GLY A 391 17.19 -5.81 38.19
CA GLY A 391 17.83 -5.11 39.31
C GLY A 391 19.10 -5.84 39.73
#